data_AF-A0A6N9HHJ3-F1
#
_entry.id   AF-A0A6N9HHJ3-F1
#
_cell.length_a   1.000
_cell.length_b   1.000
_cell.length_c   1.000
_cell.angle_alpha   90.00
_cell.angle_beta   90.00
_cell.angle_gamma   90.00
#
_symmetry.space_group_name_H-M   'P 1'
#
loop_
_entity.id
_entity.type
_entity.pdbx_description
1 polymer ?
#
loop_
_entity_poly.entity_id
_entity_poly.type
_entity_poly.pdbx_seq_one_letter_code
_entity_poly.pdbx_strand_id
1 'polypeptide(L)'
;MVLSDELLDQQGQVLLPAGTVLTEKMLERLPGHGVESLAIADDTPADPVLLAAQRAAQLERIAVLFRRHDPDNSEDWAANALRALVTDFRVGKETA
;
A
#
# COMPACT_ATOMS: atom_id res chain seq x y z
N MET A 1 12.38 -14.60 -3.61
CA MET A 1 11.26 -13.73 -3.20
C MET A 1 11.34 -13.57 -1.70
N VAL A 2 11.57 -12.35 -1.21
CA VAL A 2 11.73 -12.07 0.22
C VAL A 2 10.50 -11.33 0.71
N LEU A 3 10.01 -11.63 1.90
CA LEU A 3 8.88 -10.94 2.49
C LEU A 3 9.28 -9.51 2.92
N SER A 4 8.51 -8.49 2.51
CA SER A 4 8.81 -7.09 2.84
C SER A 4 8.57 -6.75 4.31
N ASP A 5 7.48 -7.27 4.86
CA ASP A 5 6.97 -6.91 6.19
C ASP A 5 6.57 -8.18 6.96
N GLU A 6 6.17 -8.06 8.22
CA GLU A 6 5.70 -9.24 8.97
C GLU A 6 4.35 -9.74 8.43
N LEU A 7 4.24 -11.04 8.22
CA LEU A 7 2.98 -11.65 7.83
C LEU A 7 2.26 -12.14 9.07
N LEU A 8 1.08 -11.60 9.32
CA LEU A 8 0.21 -11.98 10.42
C LEU A 8 -0.82 -13.01 9.97
N ASP A 9 -1.24 -13.88 10.88
CA ASP A 9 -2.38 -14.77 10.71
C ASP A 9 -3.71 -14.10 11.07
N GLN A 10 -4.81 -14.85 10.96
CA GLN A 10 -6.15 -14.35 11.29
C GLN A 10 -6.33 -13.98 12.78
N GLN A 11 -5.50 -14.50 13.67
CA GLN A 11 -5.50 -14.15 15.10
C GLN A 11 -4.55 -12.97 15.42
N GLY A 12 -3.87 -12.41 14.41
CA GLY A 12 -2.89 -11.34 14.58
C GLY A 12 -1.54 -11.83 15.13
N GLN A 13 -1.27 -13.13 15.08
CA GLN A 13 0.04 -13.69 15.44
C GLN A 13 0.96 -13.69 14.23
N VAL A 14 2.26 -13.51 14.47
CA VAL A 14 3.27 -13.52 13.39
C VAL A 14 3.38 -14.93 12.82
N LEU A 15 2.94 -15.10 11.58
CA LEU A 15 3.05 -16.33 10.80
C LEU A 15 4.45 -16.46 10.18
N LEU A 16 4.95 -15.37 9.59
CA LEU A 16 6.30 -15.28 9.03
C LEU A 16 6.93 -13.91 9.33
N PRO A 17 8.19 -13.86 9.78
CA PRO A 17 8.88 -12.59 10.02
C PRO A 17 9.28 -11.91 8.70
N ALA A 18 9.40 -10.57 8.74
CA ALA A 18 9.97 -9.80 7.64
C ALA A 18 11.38 -10.33 7.26
N GLY A 19 11.74 -10.26 5.98
CA GLY A 19 13.01 -10.81 5.50
C GLY A 19 13.02 -12.32 5.27
N THR A 20 11.91 -13.02 5.50
CA THR A 20 11.79 -14.46 5.19
C THR A 20 11.93 -14.69 3.69
N VAL A 21 12.84 -15.59 3.30
CA VAL A 21 12.92 -16.08 1.92
C VAL A 21 11.78 -17.07 1.70
N LEU A 22 10.83 -16.70 0.85
CA LEU A 22 9.65 -17.51 0.55
C LEU A 22 10.03 -18.66 -0.40
N THR A 23 9.61 -19.87 -0.03
CA THR A 23 9.74 -21.09 -0.86
C THR A 23 8.38 -21.49 -1.41
N GLU A 24 8.36 -22.26 -2.50
CA GLU A 24 7.10 -22.72 -3.13
C GLU A 24 6.22 -23.50 -2.14
N LYS A 25 6.81 -24.37 -1.33
CA LYS A 25 6.09 -25.10 -0.26
C LYS A 25 5.48 -24.21 0.81
N MET A 26 6.08 -23.05 1.08
CA MET A 26 5.50 -22.08 2.02
C MET A 26 4.27 -21.42 1.38
N LEU A 27 4.38 -21.02 0.11
CA LEU A 27 3.28 -20.40 -0.64
C LEU A 27 2.05 -21.32 -0.73
N GLU A 28 2.25 -22.62 -0.92
CA GLU A 28 1.16 -23.61 -0.95
C GLU A 28 0.35 -23.67 0.36
N ARG A 29 0.96 -23.31 1.49
CA ARG A 29 0.31 -23.37 2.81
C ARG A 29 -0.41 -22.08 3.17
N LEU A 30 -0.09 -20.97 2.52
CA LEU A 30 -0.66 -19.64 2.81
C LEU A 30 -2.19 -19.56 2.68
N PRO A 31 -2.84 -20.18 1.67
CA PRO A 31 -4.30 -20.18 1.58
C PRO A 31 -4.96 -20.86 2.80
N GLY A 32 -4.32 -21.87 3.39
CA GLY A 32 -4.80 -22.54 4.60
C GLY A 32 -4.78 -21.64 5.84
N HIS A 33 -3.97 -20.58 5.82
CA HIS A 33 -3.92 -19.54 6.85
C HIS A 33 -4.77 -18.31 6.49
N GLY A 34 -5.53 -18.36 5.39
CA GLY A 34 -6.35 -17.26 4.88
C GLY A 34 -5.55 -16.08 4.35
N VAL A 35 -4.29 -16.31 3.95
CA VAL A 35 -3.45 -15.29 3.35
C VAL A 35 -3.73 -15.25 1.84
N GLU A 36 -4.48 -14.23 1.40
CA GLU A 36 -4.81 -14.02 -0.02
C GLU A 36 -3.79 -13.14 -0.76
N SER A 37 -3.09 -12.28 -0.03
CA SER A 37 -2.08 -11.38 -0.58
C SER A 37 -0.96 -11.13 0.43
N LEU A 38 0.25 -10.90 -0.06
CA LEU A 38 1.43 -10.58 0.76
C LEU A 38 2.35 -9.60 0.03
N ALA A 39 3.08 -8.78 0.79
CA ALA A 39 4.06 -7.85 0.23
C ALA A 39 5.44 -8.50 0.14
N ILE A 40 6.09 -8.37 -1.01
CA ILE A 40 7.45 -8.90 -1.26
C ILE A 40 8.42 -7.76 -1.50
N ALA A 41 9.66 -7.95 -1.06
CA ALA A 41 10.73 -7.02 -1.34
C ALA A 41 11.07 -7.17 -2.82
N ASP A 42 10.84 -6.09 -3.58
CA ASP A 42 11.29 -5.99 -4.95
C ASP A 42 12.65 -5.29 -4.94
N ASP A 43 13.69 -6.06 -5.28
CA ASP A 43 15.08 -5.58 -5.37
C ASP A 43 15.39 -5.00 -6.77
N THR A 44 14.37 -4.96 -7.64
CA THR A 44 14.50 -4.35 -8.96
C THR A 44 14.53 -2.84 -8.81
N PRO A 45 15.57 -2.14 -9.32
CA PRO A 45 15.58 -0.69 -9.29
C PRO A 45 14.38 -0.18 -10.10
N ALA A 46 13.48 0.52 -9.41
CA ALA A 46 12.26 1.01 -10.00
C ALA A 46 12.56 2.02 -11.11
N ASP A 47 11.96 1.84 -12.28
CA ASP A 47 12.06 2.79 -13.38
C ASP A 47 11.42 4.12 -12.94
N PRO A 48 12.18 5.23 -12.90
CA PRO A 48 11.66 6.52 -12.45
C PRO A 48 10.50 7.03 -13.31
N VAL A 49 10.45 6.68 -14.60
CA VAL A 49 9.36 7.07 -15.52
C VAL A 49 8.09 6.31 -15.16
N LEU A 50 8.22 5.00 -14.91
CA LEU A 50 7.10 4.15 -14.50
C LEU A 50 6.55 4.59 -13.13
N LEU A 51 7.43 4.91 -12.18
CA LEU A 51 7.03 5.43 -10.87
C LEU A 51 6.29 6.76 -10.98
N ALA A 52 6.79 7.70 -11.79
CA ALA A 52 6.14 8.98 -12.00
C ALA A 52 4.75 8.80 -12.64
N ALA A 53 4.62 7.91 -13.62
CA ALA A 53 3.35 7.58 -14.26
C ALA A 53 2.35 6.95 -13.27
N GLN A 54 2.81 6.02 -12.42
CA GLN A 54 1.99 5.42 -11.36
C GLN A 54 1.52 6.46 -10.33
N ARG A 55 2.42 7.36 -9.90
CA ARG A 55 2.06 8.46 -8.99
C ARG A 55 1.00 9.37 -9.60
N ALA A 56 1.17 9.76 -10.86
CA ALA A 56 0.19 10.58 -11.58
C ALA A 56 -1.17 9.88 -11.67
N ALA A 57 -1.20 8.58 -12.02
CA ALA A 57 -2.44 7.81 -12.09
C ALA A 57 -3.15 7.69 -10.72
N GLN A 58 -2.39 7.56 -9.62
CA GLN A 58 -2.96 7.55 -8.28
C GLN A 58 -3.56 8.91 -7.90
N LEU A 59 -2.87 10.01 -8.20
CA LEU A 59 -3.37 11.37 -7.94
C LEU A 59 -4.67 11.65 -8.71
N GLU A 60 -4.73 11.28 -9.99
CA GLU A 60 -5.95 11.40 -10.81
C GLU A 60 -7.10 10.60 -10.19
N ARG A 61 -6.84 9.37 -9.73
CA ARG A 61 -7.86 8.55 -9.08
C ARG A 61 -8.36 9.17 -7.78
N ILE A 62 -7.46 9.73 -6.97
CA ILE A 62 -7.82 10.44 -5.74
C ILE A 62 -8.67 11.67 -6.09
N ALA A 63 -8.28 12.46 -7.08
CA ALA A 63 -9.07 13.62 -7.53
C ALA A 63 -10.50 13.21 -7.93
N VAL A 64 -10.66 12.10 -8.65
CA VAL A 64 -11.99 11.56 -9.02
C VAL A 64 -12.80 11.13 -7.80
N LEU A 65 -12.18 10.52 -6.79
CA LEU A 65 -12.87 10.08 -5.56
C LEU A 65 -13.36 11.26 -4.73
N PHE A 66 -12.55 12.30 -4.60
CA PHE A 66 -12.86 13.50 -3.81
C PHE A 66 -13.51 14.63 -4.63
N ARG A 67 -13.92 14.37 -5.88
CA ARG A 67 -14.44 15.38 -6.82
C ARG A 67 -15.66 16.18 -6.34
N ARG A 68 -16.34 15.71 -5.29
CA ARG A 68 -17.55 16.34 -4.72
C ARG A 68 -17.26 17.12 -3.44
N HIS A 69 -16.02 17.13 -2.97
CA HIS A 69 -15.60 17.86 -1.78
C HIS A 69 -14.85 19.11 -2.20
N ASP A 70 -15.16 20.21 -1.55
CA ASP A 70 -14.49 21.48 -1.77
C ASP A 70 -13.33 21.60 -0.76
N PRO A 71 -12.07 21.72 -1.24
CA PRO A 71 -10.92 21.85 -0.35
C PRO A 71 -10.92 23.15 0.48
N ASP A 72 -11.59 24.19 0.00
CA ASP A 72 -11.69 25.49 0.68
C ASP A 72 -12.90 25.58 1.62
N ASN A 73 -13.81 24.59 1.56
CA ASN A 73 -14.93 24.50 2.47
C ASN A 73 -14.50 24.00 3.85
N SER A 74 -14.57 24.88 4.85
CA SER A 74 -14.22 24.56 6.23
C SER A 74 -15.14 23.52 6.88
N GLU A 75 -16.35 23.32 6.36
CA GLU A 75 -17.27 22.27 6.83
C GLU A 75 -16.86 20.87 6.35
N ASP A 76 -16.05 20.77 5.28
CA ASP A 76 -15.55 19.52 4.69
C ASP A 76 -14.21 19.03 5.29
N TRP A 77 -13.87 19.48 6.50
CA TRP A 77 -12.58 19.20 7.16
C TRP A 77 -12.23 17.70 7.21
N ALA A 78 -13.23 16.83 7.44
CA ALA A 78 -13.02 15.38 7.54
C ALA A 78 -12.65 14.76 6.19
N ALA A 79 -13.28 15.23 5.10
CA ALA A 79 -12.96 14.80 3.75
C ALA A 79 -11.56 15.28 3.34
N ASN A 80 -11.20 16.50 3.71
CA ASN A 80 -9.86 17.04 3.48
C ASN A 80 -8.78 16.28 4.25
N ALA A 81 -9.04 15.92 5.51
CA ALA A 81 -8.13 15.10 6.31
C ALA A 81 -7.96 13.68 5.70
N LEU A 82 -9.07 13.05 5.30
CA LEU A 82 -9.02 11.73 4.65
C LEU A 82 -8.28 11.78 3.31
N ARG A 83 -8.51 12.81 2.50
CA ARG A 83 -7.78 13.02 1.23
C ARG A 83 -6.28 13.12 1.46
N ALA A 84 -5.85 13.87 2.47
CA ALA A 84 -4.44 14.01 2.83
C ALA A 84 -3.83 12.65 3.22
N LEU A 85 -4.48 11.91 4.12
CA LEU A 85 -4.03 10.60 4.58
C LEU A 85 -3.95 9.56 3.45
N VAL A 86 -4.94 9.53 2.56
CA VAL A 86 -4.96 8.62 1.41
C VAL A 86 -3.85 8.98 0.41
N THR A 87 -3.61 10.27 0.19
CA THR A 87 -2.53 10.74 -0.69
C THR A 87 -1.17 10.33 -0.14
N ASP A 88 -0.92 10.57 1.15
CA ASP A 88 0.30 10.15 1.86
C ASP A 88 0.54 8.65 1.74
N PHE A 89 -0.49 7.83 1.99
CA PHE A 89 -0.40 6.38 1.92
C PHE A 89 -0.16 5.86 0.48
N ARG A 90 -0.76 6.47 -0.55
CA ARG A 90 -0.72 5.95 -1.93
C ARG A 90 0.42 6.48 -2.78
N VAL A 91 0.80 7.73 -2.58
CA VAL A 91 1.85 8.42 -3.35
C VAL A 91 3.18 8.40 -2.59
N GLY A 92 3.12 8.15 -1.28
CA GLY A 92 4.23 8.29 -0.36
C GLY A 92 4.27 9.70 0.22
N LYS A 93 4.76 9.79 1.46
CA LYS A 93 5.09 11.07 2.08
C LYS A 93 6.28 11.66 1.33
N GLU A 94 6.16 12.89 0.84
CA GLU A 94 7.35 13.69 0.54
C GLU A 94 8.05 13.89 1.88
N THR A 95 9.05 13.06 2.17
CA THR A 95 9.96 13.28 3.28
C THR A 95 10.65 14.62 3.02
N ALA A 96 10.17 15.65 3.70
CA ALA A 96 10.84 16.93 3.86
C ALA A 96 12.16 16.78 4.62
#